data_AF-A0A7S1GLW2-F1
#
_entry.id   AF-A0A7S1GLW2-F1
#
_cell.length_a   1.000
_cell.length_b   1.000
_cell.length_c   1.000
_cell.angle_alpha   90.00
_cell.angle_beta   90.00
_cell.angle_gamma   90.00
#
_symmetry.space_group_name_H-M   'P 1'
#
loop_
_entity.id
_entity.type
_entity.pdbx_description
1 polymer ?
#
loop_
_entity_poly.entity_id
_entity_poly.type
_entity_poly.pdbx_seq_one_letter_code
_entity_poly.pdbx_strand_id
1 'polypeptide(L)'
;FGETLDKGIIRRDILGSDIIGLGMALGLYNDLENPVLKEYGFRAQEFLDGVKPALERFHDTHGHLRNQYHDVHAGTNEKQQQQQQQQSYKMVGVGATVSAEAFVTMLLHAACHGTTAVHGIVLGTYDKTGKVHVTKVCPVCHEAPTKPLVETALSLASALSSSSSSSKGQEEQIVGWYVAPESITDDRPGPAALRIVASLASSDEEDGNKNNNNNTKQPVLLVLRNEPLTKCLKGESTNDTIVTAFGKDFGQQWLEPLETTILNETKALEGARKGYMDGTKVIDLVDHWESHTNEWLLPESTLAKLIV
;
A
#
# COMPACT_ATOMS: atom_id res chain seq x y z
N PHE A 1 22.33 50.67 -25.05
CA PHE A 1 20.95 50.15 -25.06
C PHE A 1 20.56 49.88 -23.62
N GLY A 2 19.93 50.87 -23.00
CA GLY A 2 19.28 50.70 -21.70
C GLY A 2 17.85 50.26 -21.96
N GLU A 3 17.48 49.09 -21.46
CA GLU A 3 16.10 48.67 -21.33
C GLU A 3 15.71 48.82 -19.86
N THR A 4 14.80 49.76 -19.63
CA THR A 4 13.97 49.83 -18.45
C THR A 4 13.23 48.50 -18.31
N LEU A 5 13.66 47.67 -17.34
CA LEU A 5 12.85 46.58 -16.83
C LEU A 5 11.53 47.16 -16.34
N ASP A 6 10.46 46.83 -17.05
CA ASP A 6 9.09 47.20 -16.71
C ASP A 6 8.73 46.49 -15.40
N LYS A 7 8.99 47.17 -14.28
CA LYS A 7 8.73 46.66 -12.93
C LYS A 7 7.22 46.61 -12.72
N GLY A 8 6.63 45.42 -12.89
CA GLY A 8 5.24 45.19 -12.48
C GLY A 8 4.46 44.13 -13.26
N ILE A 9 5.00 43.58 -14.35
CA ILE A 9 4.28 42.58 -15.17
C ILE A 9 4.98 41.23 -15.06
N ILE A 10 4.34 40.28 -14.36
CA ILE A 10 4.75 38.87 -14.36
C ILE A 10 4.53 38.32 -15.77
N ARG A 11 5.61 37.86 -16.41
CA ARG A 11 5.58 37.30 -17.76
C ARG A 11 4.72 36.03 -17.82
N ARG A 12 3.89 35.91 -18.85
CA ARG A 12 2.91 34.81 -19.04
C ARG A 12 3.59 33.44 -19.15
N ASP A 13 4.81 33.43 -19.66
CA ASP A 13 5.74 32.31 -19.79
C ASP A 13 6.18 31.72 -18.43
N ILE A 14 6.13 32.50 -17.35
CA ILE A 14 6.43 32.02 -15.99
C ILE A 14 5.22 31.30 -15.37
N LEU A 15 4.00 31.72 -15.71
CA LEU A 15 2.75 31.12 -15.18
C LEU A 15 2.38 29.79 -15.85
N GLY A 16 2.97 29.48 -17.00
CA GLY A 16 2.66 28.28 -17.78
C GLY A 16 3.53 27.06 -17.49
N SER A 17 4.48 27.11 -16.55
CA SER A 17 5.28 25.94 -16.20
C SER A 17 4.55 25.08 -15.15
N ASP A 18 4.36 23.79 -15.46
CA ASP A 18 3.64 22.83 -14.60
C ASP A 18 4.25 22.68 -13.19
N ILE A 19 5.51 23.07 -13.02
CA ILE A 19 6.26 23.01 -11.77
C ILE A 19 5.83 24.13 -10.80
N ILE A 20 5.38 25.27 -11.32
CA ILE A 20 5.02 26.44 -10.50
C ILE A 20 3.59 26.35 -9.96
N GLY A 21 2.71 25.56 -10.58
CA GLY A 21 1.30 25.44 -10.18
C GLY A 21 1.10 24.94 -8.74
N LEU A 22 1.78 23.86 -8.35
CA LEU A 22 1.66 23.30 -7.00
C LEU A 22 2.39 24.16 -5.95
N GLY A 23 3.55 24.73 -6.32
CA GLY A 23 4.31 25.63 -5.45
C GLY A 23 3.60 26.96 -5.18
N MET A 24 2.93 27.53 -6.17
CA MET A 24 2.05 28.69 -5.98
C MET A 24 0.80 28.33 -5.19
N ALA A 25 0.17 27.17 -5.44
CA ALA A 25 -1.01 26.76 -4.67
C ALA A 25 -0.68 26.57 -3.18
N LEU A 26 0.45 25.94 -2.86
CA LEU A 26 0.94 25.80 -1.48
C LEU A 26 1.42 27.12 -0.88
N GLY A 27 2.06 27.99 -1.67
CA GLY A 27 2.48 29.33 -1.24
C GLY A 27 1.32 30.28 -0.95
N LEU A 28 0.23 30.18 -1.72
CA LEU A 28 -1.02 30.92 -1.48
C LEU A 28 -1.74 30.44 -0.21
N TYR A 29 -1.54 29.19 0.20
CA TYR A 29 -2.20 28.59 1.37
C TYR A 29 -1.43 28.78 2.67
N ASN A 30 -0.09 28.85 2.63
CA ASN A 30 0.75 28.82 3.83
C ASN A 30 1.41 30.14 4.23
N ASP A 31 1.48 31.16 3.38
CA ASP A 31 1.59 32.56 3.78
C ASP A 31 1.83 33.42 2.53
N LEU A 32 0.90 34.33 2.26
CA LEU A 32 1.02 35.40 1.27
C LEU A 32 2.12 36.43 1.63
N GLU A 33 2.92 36.12 2.65
CA GLU A 33 4.03 36.92 3.17
C GLU A 33 5.38 36.60 2.49
N ASN A 34 5.40 35.88 1.37
CA ASN A 34 6.65 35.63 0.66
C ASN A 34 7.33 36.97 0.29
N PRO A 35 8.55 37.26 0.80
CA PRO A 35 9.22 38.54 0.60
C PRO A 35 9.51 38.83 -0.87
N VAL A 36 9.65 37.80 -1.70
CA VAL A 36 9.81 37.94 -3.15
C VAL A 36 8.54 38.52 -3.77
N LEU A 37 7.36 38.05 -3.39
CA LEU A 37 6.09 38.57 -3.92
C LEU A 37 5.83 40.01 -3.47
N LYS A 38 6.22 40.38 -2.24
CA LYS A 38 6.18 41.77 -1.75
C LYS A 38 7.09 42.70 -2.54
N GLU A 39 8.29 42.26 -2.94
CA GLU A 39 9.23 43.04 -3.75
C GLU A 39 8.64 43.43 -5.12
N TYR A 40 7.83 42.55 -5.73
CA TYR A 40 7.15 42.80 -6.99
C TYR A 40 5.76 43.46 -6.84
N GLY A 41 5.43 43.95 -5.64
CA GLY A 41 4.17 44.67 -5.40
C GLY A 41 2.92 43.79 -5.48
N PHE A 42 3.05 42.47 -5.28
CA PHE A 42 1.91 41.56 -5.30
C PHE A 42 0.93 41.88 -4.17
N ARG A 43 -0.30 42.24 -4.53
CA ARG A 43 -1.37 42.59 -3.57
C ARG A 43 -2.24 41.36 -3.33
N ALA A 44 -1.79 40.56 -2.37
CA ALA A 44 -2.44 39.32 -1.94
C ALA A 44 -3.96 39.40 -1.79
N GLN A 45 -4.45 40.48 -1.16
CA GLN A 45 -5.88 40.68 -0.95
C GLN A 45 -6.64 40.87 -2.27
N GLU A 46 -6.09 41.64 -3.22
CA GLU A 46 -6.72 41.85 -4.52
C GLU A 46 -6.76 40.58 -5.36
N PHE A 47 -5.72 39.74 -5.25
CA PHE A 47 -5.69 38.42 -5.88
C PHE A 47 -6.78 37.51 -5.28
N LEU A 48 -6.88 37.42 -3.95
CA LEU A 48 -7.92 36.62 -3.29
C LEU A 48 -9.33 37.13 -3.65
N ASP A 49 -9.54 38.44 -3.64
CA ASP A 49 -10.82 39.04 -4.02
C ASP A 49 -11.18 38.75 -5.49
N GLY A 50 -10.17 38.67 -6.38
CA GLY A 50 -10.34 38.30 -7.78
C GLY A 50 -10.62 36.81 -8.02
N VAL A 51 -10.02 35.91 -7.21
CA VAL A 51 -10.16 34.45 -7.37
C VAL A 51 -11.38 33.91 -6.62
N LYS A 52 -11.85 34.60 -5.58
CA LYS A 52 -12.99 34.18 -4.75
C LYS A 52 -14.24 33.80 -5.56
N PRO A 53 -14.71 34.58 -6.56
CA PRO A 53 -15.87 34.19 -7.36
C PRO A 53 -15.65 32.92 -8.19
N ALA A 54 -14.41 32.63 -8.60
CA ALA A 54 -14.08 31.42 -9.35
C ALA A 54 -14.03 30.19 -8.43
N LEU A 55 -13.49 30.35 -7.21
CA LEU A 55 -13.51 29.31 -6.17
C LEU A 55 -14.94 28.98 -5.72
N GLU A 56 -15.77 29.98 -5.48
CA GLU A 56 -17.19 29.80 -5.13
C GLU A 56 -17.93 29.01 -6.23
N ARG A 57 -17.73 29.40 -7.51
CA ARG A 57 -18.29 28.65 -8.65
C ARG A 57 -17.74 27.24 -8.78
N PHE A 58 -16.48 27.01 -8.45
CA PHE A 58 -15.88 25.67 -8.47
C PHE A 58 -16.54 24.78 -7.41
N HIS A 59 -16.71 25.28 -6.19
CA HIS A 59 -17.40 24.55 -5.12
C HIS A 59 -18.86 24.27 -5.47
N ASP A 60 -19.58 25.24 -6.04
CA ASP A 60 -20.96 25.05 -6.51
C ASP A 60 -21.04 23.99 -7.60
N THR A 61 -20.14 24.03 -8.59
CA THR A 61 -20.10 23.06 -9.70
C THR A 61 -19.74 21.67 -9.19
N HIS A 62 -18.77 21.56 -8.28
CA HIS A 62 -18.37 20.28 -7.69
C HIS A 62 -19.50 19.70 -6.82
N GLY A 63 -20.23 20.55 -6.07
CA GLY A 63 -21.42 20.14 -5.33
C GLY A 63 -22.54 19.63 -6.24
N HIS A 64 -22.82 20.33 -7.34
CA HIS A 64 -23.80 19.92 -8.34
C HIS A 64 -23.41 18.60 -9.02
N LEU A 65 -22.15 18.44 -9.41
CA LEU A 65 -21.65 17.20 -10.00
C LEU A 65 -21.73 16.03 -9.03
N ARG A 66 -21.39 16.24 -7.75
CA ARG A 66 -21.50 15.21 -6.71
C ARG A 66 -22.95 14.77 -6.50
N ASN A 67 -23.89 15.71 -6.49
CA ASN A 67 -25.31 15.41 -6.34
C ASN A 67 -25.86 14.67 -7.57
N GLN A 68 -25.49 15.10 -8.78
CA GLN A 68 -25.87 14.38 -10.01
C GLN A 68 -25.29 12.97 -10.09
N TYR A 69 -24.05 12.77 -9.61
CA TYR A 69 -23.44 11.44 -9.54
C TYR A 69 -24.22 10.51 -8.59
N HIS A 70 -24.66 11.02 -7.44
CA HIS A 70 -25.48 10.25 -6.50
C HIS A 70 -26.84 9.85 -7.09
N ASP A 71 -27.52 10.74 -7.80
CA ASP A 71 -28.84 10.47 -8.38
C ASP A 71 -28.79 9.45 -9.53
N VAL A 72 -27.75 9.50 -10.37
CA VAL A 72 -27.55 8.55 -11.48
C VAL A 72 -27.19 7.14 -10.97
N HIS A 73 -26.43 7.05 -9.87
CA HIS A 73 -26.05 5.77 -9.28
C HIS A 73 -27.15 5.14 -8.41
N ALA A 74 -27.98 5.93 -7.74
CA ALA A 74 -29.09 5.42 -6.92
C ALA A 74 -30.11 4.62 -7.75
N GLY A 75 -30.48 5.08 -8.95
CA GLY A 75 -31.46 4.40 -9.80
C GLY A 75 -30.94 3.16 -10.55
N THR A 76 -29.62 3.03 -10.72
CA THR A 76 -29.00 1.92 -11.47
C THR A 76 -28.64 0.74 -10.56
N ASN A 77 -28.40 1.01 -9.28
CA ASN A 77 -27.95 0.01 -8.31
C ASN A 77 -29.04 -0.97 -7.85
N GLU A 78 -30.31 -0.56 -7.76
CA GLU A 78 -31.38 -1.44 -7.23
C GLU A 78 -31.71 -2.62 -8.17
N LYS A 79 -31.63 -2.42 -9.49
CA LYS A 79 -31.90 -3.47 -10.49
C LYS A 79 -30.70 -4.39 -10.71
N GLN A 80 -29.48 -3.89 -10.55
CA GLN A 80 -28.25 -4.71 -10.62
C GLN A 80 -28.04 -5.54 -9.34
N GLN A 81 -28.39 -5.01 -8.15
CA GLN A 81 -28.28 -5.75 -6.89
C GLN A 81 -29.16 -7.02 -6.86
N GLN A 82 -30.36 -6.98 -7.44
CA GLN A 82 -31.26 -8.15 -7.44
C GLN A 82 -30.83 -9.26 -8.41
N GLN A 83 -30.15 -8.93 -9.52
CA GLN A 83 -29.58 -9.95 -10.43
C GLN A 83 -28.18 -10.44 -9.97
N GLN A 84 -27.40 -9.61 -9.29
CA GLN A 84 -26.07 -9.98 -8.77
C GLN A 84 -26.12 -10.83 -7.49
N GLN A 85 -27.14 -10.67 -6.63
CA GLN A 85 -27.33 -11.55 -5.47
C GLN A 85 -27.52 -13.03 -5.84
N GLN A 86 -27.97 -13.34 -7.07
CA GLN A 86 -28.10 -14.72 -7.55
C GLN A 86 -26.84 -15.25 -8.26
N GLN A 87 -25.87 -14.39 -8.61
CA GLN A 87 -24.59 -14.81 -9.21
C GLN A 87 -23.43 -14.89 -8.19
N SER A 88 -23.67 -14.51 -6.93
CA SER A 88 -22.65 -14.38 -5.87
C SER A 88 -22.08 -15.68 -5.28
N TYR A 89 -22.41 -16.88 -5.79
CA TYR A 89 -21.91 -18.15 -5.20
C TYR A 89 -21.22 -19.08 -6.20
N LYS A 90 -20.36 -18.52 -7.04
CA LYS A 90 -19.32 -19.28 -7.74
C LYS A 90 -17.97 -18.56 -7.71
N MET A 91 -17.56 -18.10 -6.52
CA MET A 91 -16.18 -17.67 -6.30
C MET A 91 -15.31 -18.92 -6.16
N VAL A 92 -14.66 -19.28 -7.27
CA VAL A 92 -13.59 -20.28 -7.31
C VAL A 92 -12.39 -19.70 -6.56
N GLY A 93 -11.95 -20.36 -5.48
CA GLY A 93 -10.56 -20.32 -5.01
C GLY A 93 -10.00 -19.02 -4.39
N VAL A 94 -10.79 -18.10 -3.86
CA VAL A 94 -10.24 -16.84 -3.32
C VAL A 94 -9.79 -17.02 -1.87
N GLY A 95 -8.48 -17.12 -1.66
CA GLY A 95 -7.86 -17.29 -0.35
C GLY A 95 -6.35 -17.10 -0.41
N ALA A 96 -5.72 -17.09 0.76
CA ALA A 96 -4.27 -17.01 0.90
C ALA A 96 -3.75 -18.13 1.82
N THR A 97 -2.73 -18.84 1.38
CA THR A 97 -1.93 -19.73 2.23
C THR A 97 -0.58 -19.08 2.47
N VAL A 98 -0.17 -18.92 3.72
CA VAL A 98 1.08 -18.26 4.11
C VAL A 98 2.06 -19.25 4.71
N SER A 99 3.30 -19.27 4.20
CA SER A 99 4.38 -20.09 4.75
C SER A 99 4.71 -19.70 6.20
N ALA A 100 5.25 -20.65 6.96
CA ALA A 100 5.67 -20.40 8.33
C ALA A 100 6.76 -19.33 8.38
N GLU A 101 7.71 -19.37 7.44
CA GLU A 101 8.82 -18.43 7.31
C GLU A 101 8.32 -17.01 7.06
N ALA A 102 7.44 -16.83 6.06
CA ALA A 102 6.85 -15.53 5.76
C ALA A 102 6.09 -14.96 6.96
N PHE A 103 5.31 -15.81 7.63
CA PHE A 103 4.56 -15.44 8.82
C PHE A 103 5.49 -14.97 9.95
N VAL A 104 6.54 -15.73 10.29
CA VAL A 104 7.51 -15.34 11.32
C VAL A 104 8.21 -14.02 10.96
N THR A 105 8.63 -13.83 9.71
CA THR A 105 9.27 -12.59 9.28
C THR A 105 8.34 -11.38 9.42
N MET A 106 7.08 -11.48 9.00
CA MET A 106 6.12 -10.38 9.16
C MET A 106 5.91 -10.04 10.64
N LEU A 107 5.73 -11.05 11.49
CA LEU A 107 5.50 -10.88 12.92
C LEU A 107 6.69 -10.22 13.62
N LEU A 108 7.92 -10.69 13.33
CA LEU A 108 9.13 -10.12 13.90
C LEU A 108 9.37 -8.69 13.41
N HIS A 109 9.06 -8.39 12.14
CA HIS A 109 9.18 -7.03 11.61
C HIS A 109 8.24 -6.08 12.35
N ALA A 110 6.95 -6.42 12.48
CA ALA A 110 6.00 -5.62 13.25
C ALA A 110 6.39 -5.50 14.73
N ALA A 111 6.92 -6.58 15.34
CA ALA A 111 7.34 -6.57 16.74
C ALA A 111 8.56 -5.70 17.00
N CYS A 112 9.49 -5.59 16.04
CA CYS A 112 10.66 -4.70 16.13
C CYS A 112 10.26 -3.22 16.14
N HIS A 113 9.12 -2.88 15.54
CA HIS A 113 8.63 -1.51 15.38
C HIS A 113 7.22 -1.34 15.94
N GLY A 114 6.95 -1.85 17.16
CA GLY A 114 5.59 -1.91 17.73
C GLY A 114 4.88 -0.56 17.98
N THR A 115 5.51 0.58 17.66
CA THR A 115 4.94 1.92 17.78
C THR A 115 4.73 2.61 16.42
N THR A 116 5.10 1.99 15.30
CA THR A 116 4.94 2.56 13.97
C THR A 116 4.28 1.56 13.04
N ALA A 117 3.68 2.04 11.95
CA ALA A 117 3.19 1.15 10.91
C ALA A 117 4.37 0.51 10.18
N VAL A 118 4.29 -0.80 9.91
CA VAL A 118 5.27 -1.50 9.08
C VAL A 118 4.66 -1.96 7.78
N HIS A 119 5.48 -2.02 6.74
CA HIS A 119 5.06 -2.35 5.40
C HIS A 119 6.04 -3.32 4.73
N GLY A 120 5.54 -4.18 3.84
CA GLY A 120 6.42 -4.91 2.96
C GLY A 120 5.74 -5.66 1.81
N ILE A 121 6.58 -6.26 0.97
CA ILE A 121 6.19 -6.95 -0.25
C ILE A 121 5.94 -8.42 0.06
N VAL A 122 4.94 -9.00 -0.60
CA VAL A 122 4.60 -10.42 -0.50
C VAL A 122 5.00 -11.13 -1.79
N LEU A 123 5.82 -12.17 -1.65
CA LEU A 123 6.28 -13.03 -2.75
C LEU A 123 5.64 -14.40 -2.66
N GLY A 124 5.32 -14.98 -3.81
CA GLY A 124 4.59 -16.23 -3.85
C GLY A 124 4.26 -16.73 -5.24
N THR A 125 3.34 -17.68 -5.28
CA THR A 125 2.76 -18.20 -6.51
C THR A 125 1.23 -18.17 -6.46
N TYR A 126 0.61 -18.27 -7.64
CA TYR A 126 -0.83 -18.46 -7.77
C TYR A 126 -1.09 -19.92 -8.17
N ASP A 127 -2.11 -20.54 -7.56
CA ASP A 127 -2.57 -21.84 -8.02
C ASP A 127 -3.50 -21.73 -9.25
N LYS A 128 -3.99 -22.88 -9.70
CA LYS A 128 -4.93 -22.96 -10.83
C LYS A 128 -6.32 -22.40 -10.50
N THR A 129 -6.62 -22.12 -9.24
CA THR A 129 -7.89 -21.56 -8.78
C THR A 129 -7.81 -20.06 -8.50
N GLY A 130 -6.61 -19.47 -8.58
CA GLY A 130 -6.36 -18.07 -8.22
C GLY A 130 -6.01 -17.88 -6.74
N LYS A 131 -5.92 -18.95 -5.95
CA LYS A 131 -5.47 -18.89 -4.55
C LYS A 131 -4.01 -18.49 -4.49
N VAL A 132 -3.70 -17.58 -3.57
CA VAL A 132 -2.33 -17.10 -3.35
C VAL A 132 -1.59 -18.02 -2.39
N HIS A 133 -0.39 -18.45 -2.79
CA HIS A 133 0.56 -19.15 -1.95
C HIS A 133 1.74 -18.24 -1.64
N VAL A 134 1.70 -17.60 -0.47
CA VAL A 134 2.77 -16.75 0.04
C VAL A 134 3.90 -17.64 0.56
N THR A 135 5.04 -17.55 -0.10
CA THR A 135 6.26 -18.31 0.23
C THR A 135 7.24 -17.46 1.03
N LYS A 136 7.31 -16.16 0.73
CA LYS A 136 8.30 -15.23 1.28
C LYS A 136 7.74 -13.81 1.37
N VAL A 137 8.33 -13.01 2.26
CA VAL A 137 8.04 -11.57 2.34
C VAL A 137 9.34 -10.76 2.36
N CYS A 138 9.28 -9.53 1.87
CA CYS A 138 10.37 -8.58 1.92
C CYS A 138 9.93 -7.35 2.75
N PRO A 139 10.39 -7.21 4.00
CA PRO A 139 10.21 -6.00 4.81
C PRO A 139 10.70 -4.76 4.07
N VAL A 140 9.88 -3.71 3.95
CA VAL A 140 10.26 -2.50 3.19
C VAL A 140 10.57 -1.34 4.10
N CYS A 141 9.65 -0.97 4.99
CA CYS A 141 9.84 0.17 5.89
C CYS A 141 8.96 0.06 7.13
N HIS A 142 9.33 0.82 8.15
CA HIS A 142 8.60 1.00 9.41
C HIS A 142 8.06 2.43 9.60
N GLU A 143 7.68 3.05 8.49
CA GLU A 143 7.06 4.38 8.41
C GLU A 143 6.11 4.47 7.21
N ALA A 144 5.53 5.66 6.96
CA ALA A 144 4.65 5.85 5.82
C ALA A 144 5.41 5.70 4.49
N PRO A 145 5.07 4.72 3.63
CA PRO A 145 5.85 4.45 2.43
C PRO A 145 5.71 5.58 1.40
N THR A 146 6.85 6.07 0.91
CA THR A 146 6.90 7.02 -0.21
C THR A 146 6.88 6.28 -1.55
N LYS A 147 6.38 6.93 -2.60
CA LYS A 147 6.31 6.32 -3.94
C LYS A 147 7.68 5.86 -4.47
N PRO A 148 8.76 6.67 -4.43
CA PRO A 148 10.08 6.23 -4.89
C PRO A 148 10.63 5.01 -4.13
N LEU A 149 10.37 4.95 -2.82
CA LEU A 149 10.75 3.80 -1.98
C LEU A 149 10.02 2.53 -2.43
N VAL A 150 8.70 2.61 -2.64
CA VAL A 150 7.90 1.48 -3.10
C VAL A 150 8.36 0.99 -4.47
N GLU A 151 8.57 1.89 -5.43
CA GLU A 151 9.05 1.52 -6.79
C GLU A 151 10.42 0.82 -6.74
N THR A 152 11.33 1.35 -5.93
CA THR A 152 12.66 0.75 -5.74
C THR A 152 12.56 -0.63 -5.10
N ALA A 153 11.76 -0.76 -4.04
CA ALA A 153 11.55 -2.02 -3.34
C ALA A 153 10.93 -3.09 -4.26
N LEU A 154 9.93 -2.72 -5.07
CA LEU A 154 9.29 -3.60 -6.04
C LEU A 154 10.30 -4.06 -7.11
N SER A 155 11.11 -3.15 -7.65
CA SER A 155 12.13 -3.50 -8.63
C SER A 155 13.17 -4.48 -8.07
N LEU A 156 13.61 -4.27 -6.83
CA LEU A 156 14.56 -5.17 -6.16
C LEU A 156 13.92 -6.53 -5.86
N ALA A 157 12.68 -6.55 -5.37
CA ALA A 157 11.96 -7.77 -5.08
C ALA A 157 11.71 -8.62 -6.35
N SER A 158 11.36 -7.98 -7.47
CA SER A 158 11.23 -8.68 -8.77
C SER A 158 12.56 -9.27 -9.23
N ALA A 159 13.68 -8.54 -9.09
CA ALA A 159 14.99 -9.06 -9.46
C ALA A 159 15.41 -10.27 -8.58
N LEU A 160 15.07 -10.22 -7.29
CA LEU A 160 15.31 -11.32 -6.35
C LEU A 160 14.46 -12.55 -6.74
N SER A 161 13.19 -12.36 -7.06
CA SER A 161 12.29 -13.47 -7.39
C SER A 161 12.68 -14.16 -8.70
N SER A 162 13.14 -13.41 -9.71
CA SER A 162 13.69 -13.97 -10.96
C SER A 162 15.00 -14.75 -10.75
N SER A 163 15.76 -14.42 -9.71
CA SER A 163 17.03 -15.10 -9.40
C SER A 163 16.81 -16.43 -8.65
N SER A 164 15.70 -16.54 -7.94
CA SER A 164 15.33 -17.72 -7.15
C SER A 164 14.47 -18.68 -7.97
N SER A 165 15.10 -19.43 -8.87
CA SER A 165 14.41 -20.52 -9.58
C SER A 165 13.99 -21.61 -8.58
N SER A 166 12.69 -21.68 -8.26
CA SER A 166 12.17 -22.72 -7.37
C SER A 166 12.32 -24.09 -8.04
N SER A 167 12.72 -25.09 -7.25
CA SER A 167 12.89 -26.49 -7.69
C SER A 167 11.60 -27.15 -8.20
N LYS A 168 10.43 -26.49 -8.04
CA LYS A 168 9.11 -26.98 -8.45
C LYS A 168 8.63 -26.40 -9.79
N GLY A 169 9.45 -25.64 -10.51
CA GLY A 169 9.13 -25.13 -11.84
C GLY A 169 8.04 -24.06 -11.88
N GLN A 170 7.65 -23.51 -10.73
CA GLN A 170 6.85 -22.29 -10.65
C GLN A 170 7.75 -21.11 -10.32
N GLU A 171 7.66 -20.06 -11.12
CA GLU A 171 8.38 -18.81 -10.88
C GLU A 171 7.70 -18.05 -9.74
N GLU A 172 8.49 -17.70 -8.73
CA GLU A 172 8.06 -16.83 -7.64
C GLU A 172 7.88 -15.42 -8.19
N GLN A 173 6.77 -14.77 -7.83
CA GLN A 173 6.45 -13.42 -8.27
C GLN A 173 5.90 -12.59 -7.12
N ILE A 174 5.76 -11.29 -7.32
CA ILE A 174 5.06 -10.41 -6.39
C ILE A 174 3.58 -10.78 -6.43
N VAL A 175 3.03 -11.19 -5.29
CA VAL A 175 1.64 -11.60 -5.15
C VAL A 175 0.83 -10.68 -4.23
N GLY A 176 1.45 -9.64 -3.66
CA GLY A 176 0.74 -8.75 -2.78
C GLY A 176 1.62 -7.81 -1.96
N TRP A 177 0.97 -7.23 -0.96
CA TRP A 177 1.57 -6.33 0.01
C TRP A 177 1.12 -6.72 1.42
N TYR A 178 1.95 -6.46 2.43
CA TYR A 178 1.55 -6.59 3.82
C TYR A 178 1.73 -5.29 4.58
N VAL A 179 0.91 -5.10 5.60
CA VAL A 179 0.96 -3.95 6.50
C VAL A 179 0.62 -4.38 7.93
N ALA A 180 1.33 -3.84 8.92
CA ALA A 180 0.83 -3.76 10.29
C ALA A 180 0.50 -2.29 10.56
N PRO A 181 -0.75 -1.93 10.87
CA PRO A 181 -1.12 -0.55 11.19
C PRO A 181 -0.36 -0.02 12.42
N GLU A 182 -0.32 1.29 12.61
CA GLU A 182 0.29 1.89 13.83
C GLU A 182 -0.59 1.68 15.06
N SER A 183 -1.92 1.76 14.89
CA SER A 183 -2.87 1.59 15.99
C SER A 183 -3.03 0.13 16.38
N ILE A 184 -3.03 -0.14 17.70
CA ILE A 184 -3.19 -1.50 18.23
C ILE A 184 -4.56 -2.11 17.93
N THR A 185 -5.60 -1.27 17.83
CA THR A 185 -6.99 -1.70 17.63
C THR A 185 -7.41 -1.71 16.16
N ASP A 186 -6.55 -1.24 15.25
CA ASP A 186 -6.89 -1.20 13.84
C ASP A 186 -6.70 -2.58 13.20
N ASP A 187 -7.74 -3.05 12.52
CA ASP A 187 -7.79 -4.33 11.83
C ASP A 187 -7.99 -4.15 10.32
N ARG A 188 -7.94 -2.90 9.82
CA ARG A 188 -8.17 -2.57 8.43
C ARG A 188 -6.90 -2.06 7.73
N PRO A 189 -6.80 -2.27 6.41
CA PRO A 189 -5.72 -1.68 5.65
C PRO A 189 -5.86 -0.16 5.56
N GLY A 190 -4.76 0.55 5.81
CA GLY A 190 -4.69 2.00 5.64
C GLY A 190 -4.68 2.44 4.16
N PRO A 191 -4.97 3.73 3.88
CA PRO A 191 -5.06 4.25 2.51
C PRO A 191 -3.78 4.07 1.66
N ALA A 192 -2.60 4.11 2.29
CA ALA A 192 -1.34 3.90 1.60
C ALA A 192 -1.23 2.47 1.05
N ALA A 193 -1.52 1.46 1.88
CA ALA A 193 -1.47 0.05 1.48
C ALA A 193 -2.51 -0.26 0.39
N LEU A 194 -3.73 0.30 0.50
CA LEU A 194 -4.77 0.17 -0.51
C LEU A 194 -4.32 0.71 -1.88
N ARG A 195 -3.69 1.90 -1.92
CA ARG A 195 -3.18 2.47 -3.17
C ARG A 195 -2.07 1.63 -3.78
N ILE A 196 -1.14 1.13 -2.96
CA ILE A 196 -0.03 0.29 -3.44
C ILE A 196 -0.57 -0.99 -4.08
N VAL A 197 -1.47 -1.70 -3.40
CA VAL A 197 -2.06 -2.93 -3.94
C VAL A 197 -2.90 -2.67 -5.19
N ALA A 198 -3.64 -1.57 -5.24
CA ALA A 198 -4.37 -1.18 -6.45
C ALA A 198 -3.43 -0.93 -7.64
N SER A 199 -2.27 -0.31 -7.40
CA SER A 199 -1.23 -0.15 -8.42
C SER A 199 -0.66 -1.50 -8.88
N LEU A 200 -0.40 -2.43 -7.97
CA LEU A 200 0.05 -3.79 -8.32
C LEU A 200 -0.95 -4.50 -9.24
N ALA A 201 -2.25 -4.40 -8.93
CA ALA A 201 -3.29 -5.02 -9.75
C ALA A 201 -3.42 -4.40 -11.14
N SER A 202 -3.11 -3.10 -11.28
CA SER A 202 -3.23 -2.39 -12.55
C SER A 202 -2.07 -2.71 -13.50
N SER A 203 -0.86 -2.94 -12.97
CA SER A 203 0.31 -3.30 -13.78
C SER A 203 0.12 -4.62 -14.53
N ASP A 204 -0.61 -5.57 -13.96
CA ASP A 204 -0.93 -6.85 -14.61
C ASP A 204 -1.95 -6.72 -15.76
N GLU A 205 -2.76 -5.64 -15.78
CA GLU A 205 -3.76 -5.41 -16.83
C GLU A 205 -3.15 -4.77 -18.10
N GLU A 206 -2.07 -3.99 -17.97
CA GLU A 206 -1.43 -3.29 -19.07
C GLU A 206 -0.55 -4.20 -19.95
N ASP A 207 -0.03 -5.30 -19.40
CA ASP A 207 0.87 -6.23 -20.11
C ASP A 207 0.20 -7.10 -21.20
N GLY A 208 -1.05 -6.76 -21.59
CA GLY A 208 -1.60 -7.03 -22.92
C GLY A 208 -1.86 -8.49 -23.29
N ASN A 209 -1.51 -9.45 -22.45
CA ASN A 209 -1.72 -10.87 -22.71
C ASN A 209 -3.16 -11.27 -22.38
N LYS A 210 -4.10 -10.78 -23.21
CA LYS A 210 -5.53 -11.16 -23.24
C LYS A 210 -5.74 -12.61 -23.69
N ASN A 211 -4.97 -13.55 -23.16
CA ASN A 211 -5.32 -14.95 -23.27
C ASN A 211 -6.51 -15.19 -22.34
N ASN A 212 -7.64 -15.59 -22.94
CA ASN A 212 -8.97 -15.84 -22.37
C ASN A 212 -9.06 -16.86 -21.21
N ASN A 213 -7.98 -17.11 -20.47
CA ASN A 213 -8.05 -17.91 -19.27
C ASN A 213 -8.46 -17.00 -18.11
N ASN A 214 -9.69 -17.20 -17.64
CA ASN A 214 -10.35 -16.49 -16.52
C ASN A 214 -9.63 -16.57 -15.15
N ASN A 215 -8.34 -16.93 -15.09
CA ASN A 215 -7.53 -16.80 -13.88
C ASN A 215 -6.89 -15.42 -13.84
N THR A 216 -7.68 -14.44 -13.43
CA THR A 216 -7.14 -13.13 -13.06
C THR A 216 -6.27 -13.32 -11.83
N LYS A 217 -4.95 -13.20 -11.99
CA LYS A 217 -4.03 -13.07 -10.86
C LYS A 217 -4.38 -11.75 -10.18
N GLN A 218 -4.88 -11.84 -8.95
CA GLN A 218 -5.23 -10.66 -8.17
C GLN A 218 -4.30 -10.61 -6.96
N PRO A 219 -3.60 -9.50 -6.72
CA PRO A 219 -2.74 -9.39 -5.55
C PRO A 219 -3.58 -9.45 -4.27
N VAL A 220 -2.94 -9.87 -3.17
CA VAL A 220 -3.55 -9.87 -1.84
C VAL A 220 -2.96 -8.79 -0.96
N LEU A 221 -3.75 -8.30 -0.02
CA LEU A 221 -3.31 -7.38 1.03
C LEU A 221 -3.36 -8.10 2.38
N LEU A 222 -2.20 -8.39 2.96
CA LEU A 222 -2.11 -9.01 4.28
C LEU A 222 -2.07 -7.92 5.35
N VAL A 223 -2.96 -7.98 6.33
CA VAL A 223 -2.99 -7.04 7.47
C VAL A 223 -2.65 -7.81 8.74
N LEU A 224 -1.61 -7.33 9.45
CA LEU A 224 -1.22 -7.82 10.76
C LEU A 224 -1.98 -7.05 11.84
N ARG A 225 -2.59 -7.77 12.77
CA ARG A 225 -3.30 -7.21 13.92
C ARG A 225 -2.37 -7.15 15.13
N ASN A 226 -2.07 -5.93 15.58
CA ASN A 226 -1.10 -5.69 16.63
C ASN A 226 -1.55 -6.16 18.02
N GLU A 227 -2.84 -6.08 18.34
CA GLU A 227 -3.36 -6.57 19.63
C GLU A 227 -3.10 -8.08 19.82
N PRO A 228 -3.57 -8.99 18.95
CA PRO A 228 -3.32 -10.42 19.11
C PRO A 228 -1.84 -10.76 18.96
N LEU A 229 -1.08 -10.04 18.13
CA LEU A 229 0.37 -10.17 18.06
C LEU A 229 1.02 -9.91 19.43
N THR A 230 0.67 -8.79 20.07
CA THR A 230 1.24 -8.41 21.37
C THR A 230 0.92 -9.44 22.46
N LYS A 231 -0.32 -9.97 22.48
CA LYS A 231 -0.71 -11.05 23.39
C LYS A 231 0.12 -12.30 23.15
N CYS A 232 0.26 -12.71 21.89
CA CYS A 232 1.05 -13.88 21.50
C CYS A 232 2.52 -13.76 21.93
N LEU A 233 3.16 -12.60 21.69
CA LEU A 233 4.56 -12.37 22.07
C LEU A 233 4.79 -12.41 23.58
N LYS A 234 3.77 -12.04 24.38
CA LYS A 234 3.78 -12.15 25.85
C LYS A 234 3.53 -13.58 26.35
N GLY A 235 3.21 -14.52 25.46
CA GLY A 235 2.82 -15.89 25.82
C GLY A 235 1.38 -16.01 26.31
N GLU A 236 0.55 -14.99 26.08
CA GLU A 236 -0.88 -15.06 26.33
C GLU A 236 -1.57 -15.84 25.20
N SER A 237 -2.53 -16.70 25.55
CA SER A 237 -3.36 -17.40 24.56
C SER A 237 -4.29 -16.42 23.86
N THR A 238 -4.26 -16.42 22.52
CA THR A 238 -5.21 -15.65 21.70
C THR A 238 -5.93 -16.58 20.74
N ASN A 239 -7.26 -16.47 20.69
CA ASN A 239 -8.06 -17.14 19.65
C ASN A 239 -8.24 -16.25 18.41
N ASP A 240 -7.81 -14.99 18.48
CA ASP A 240 -7.95 -14.03 17.41
C ASP A 240 -6.88 -14.27 16.34
N THR A 241 -7.28 -14.17 15.08
CA THR A 241 -6.37 -14.25 13.93
C THR A 241 -5.40 -13.08 13.94
N ILE A 242 -4.10 -13.38 13.87
CA ILE A 242 -3.05 -12.35 13.85
C ILE A 242 -2.88 -11.75 12.46
N VAL A 243 -3.06 -12.53 11.40
CA VAL A 243 -2.96 -12.09 10.00
C VAL A 243 -4.29 -12.34 9.31
N THR A 244 -4.76 -11.33 8.57
CA THR A 244 -5.94 -11.44 7.71
C THR A 244 -5.57 -11.01 6.31
N ALA A 245 -5.86 -11.85 5.32
CA ALA A 245 -5.74 -11.49 3.91
C ALA A 245 -7.02 -10.77 3.45
N PHE A 246 -6.83 -9.74 2.62
CA PHE A 246 -7.89 -9.00 1.97
C PHE A 246 -7.72 -9.10 0.45
N GLY A 247 -8.84 -9.29 -0.23
CA GLY A 247 -8.98 -9.29 -1.67
C GLY A 247 -9.81 -8.11 -2.14
N LYS A 248 -9.91 -8.00 -3.46
CA LYS A 248 -10.67 -6.95 -4.14
C LYS A 248 -12.18 -7.16 -3.93
N ASP A 249 -12.84 -6.18 -3.36
CA ASP A 249 -14.28 -6.13 -3.16
C ASP A 249 -15.02 -5.65 -4.42
N PHE A 250 -16.36 -5.55 -4.34
CA PHE A 250 -17.19 -5.02 -5.42
C PHE A 250 -16.85 -3.58 -5.82
N GLY A 251 -16.36 -2.78 -4.86
CA GLY A 251 -15.91 -1.40 -5.06
C GLY A 251 -14.51 -1.28 -5.66
N GLN A 252 -13.88 -2.40 -6.05
CA GLN A 252 -12.51 -2.46 -6.54
C GLN A 252 -11.48 -2.05 -5.47
N GLN A 253 -11.83 -2.17 -4.19
CA GLN A 253 -10.98 -1.88 -3.03
C GLN A 253 -10.59 -3.17 -2.30
N TRP A 254 -9.40 -3.22 -1.72
CA TRP A 254 -8.93 -4.42 -1.02
C TRP A 254 -9.45 -4.48 0.41
N LEU A 255 -10.78 -4.65 0.53
CA LEU A 255 -11.50 -4.64 1.81
C LEU A 255 -12.29 -5.91 2.08
N GLU A 256 -12.36 -6.85 1.13
CA GLU A 256 -13.06 -8.12 1.32
C GLU A 256 -12.13 -9.12 2.02
N PRO A 257 -12.44 -9.58 3.25
CA PRO A 257 -11.62 -10.58 3.94
C PRO A 257 -11.63 -11.91 3.18
N LEU A 258 -10.45 -12.52 3.06
CA LEU A 258 -10.25 -13.80 2.41
C LEU A 258 -9.94 -14.90 3.43
N GLU A 259 -10.25 -16.14 3.07
CA GLU A 259 -9.81 -17.30 3.84
C GLU A 259 -8.27 -17.31 3.89
N THR A 260 -7.73 -17.22 5.10
CA THR A 260 -6.28 -17.15 5.33
C THR A 260 -5.85 -18.39 6.12
N THR A 261 -4.89 -19.15 5.59
CA THR A 261 -4.34 -20.34 6.24
C THR A 261 -2.85 -20.16 6.48
N ILE A 262 -2.41 -20.21 7.73
CA ILE A 262 -0.98 -20.17 8.08
C ILE A 262 -0.45 -21.60 8.18
N LEU A 263 0.59 -21.91 7.41
CA LEU A 263 1.22 -23.23 7.45
C LEU A 263 2.01 -23.40 8.75
N ASN A 264 1.79 -24.51 9.46
CA ASN A 264 2.42 -24.81 10.74
C ASN A 264 2.28 -23.68 11.78
N GLU A 265 1.10 -23.04 11.83
CA GLU A 265 0.83 -21.84 12.63
C GLU A 265 1.37 -21.93 14.07
N THR A 266 1.11 -23.01 14.79
CA THR A 266 1.58 -23.18 16.18
C THR A 266 3.10 -23.07 16.31
N LYS A 267 3.85 -23.73 15.42
CA LYS A 267 5.32 -23.67 15.41
C LYS A 267 5.82 -22.30 14.96
N ALA A 268 5.15 -21.69 13.98
CA ALA A 268 5.49 -20.37 13.50
C ALA A 268 5.30 -19.30 14.61
N LEU A 269 4.21 -19.38 15.39
CA LEU A 269 3.97 -18.51 16.55
C LEU A 269 5.04 -18.71 17.63
N GLU A 270 5.38 -19.96 17.95
CA GLU A 270 6.46 -20.25 18.90
C GLU A 270 7.81 -19.71 18.41
N GLY A 271 8.11 -19.85 17.12
CA GLY A 271 9.31 -19.33 16.49
C GLY A 271 9.38 -17.81 16.47
N ALA A 272 8.26 -17.12 16.20
CA ALA A 272 8.17 -15.67 16.29
C ALA A 272 8.38 -15.19 17.73
N ARG A 273 7.76 -15.85 18.71
CA ARG A 273 7.95 -15.54 20.13
C ARG A 273 9.40 -15.73 20.55
N LYS A 274 10.02 -16.86 20.17
CA LYS A 274 11.44 -17.13 20.43
C LYS A 274 12.34 -16.08 19.80
N GLY A 275 12.13 -15.77 18.52
CA GLY A 275 12.88 -14.74 17.81
C GLY A 275 12.79 -13.37 18.48
N TYR A 276 11.60 -12.99 18.95
CA TYR A 276 11.37 -11.75 19.70
C TYR A 276 12.12 -11.74 21.03
N MET A 277 12.01 -12.81 21.82
CA MET A 277 12.70 -12.94 23.12
C MET A 277 14.22 -12.97 22.97
N ASP A 278 14.73 -13.56 21.89
CA ASP A 278 16.16 -13.62 21.56
C ASP A 278 16.69 -12.28 21.01
N GLY A 279 15.82 -11.28 20.80
CA GLY A 279 16.19 -9.99 20.22
C GLY A 279 16.57 -10.07 18.74
N THR A 280 16.03 -11.05 18.01
CA THR A 280 16.24 -11.20 16.57
C THR A 280 15.68 -9.98 15.86
N LYS A 281 16.56 -9.21 15.23
CA LYS A 281 16.17 -8.04 14.44
C LYS A 281 15.84 -8.45 13.01
N VAL A 282 14.69 -8.00 12.53
CA VAL A 282 14.41 -7.99 11.09
C VAL A 282 14.89 -6.66 10.55
N ILE A 283 15.73 -6.69 9.54
CA ILE A 283 16.20 -5.49 8.83
C ILE A 283 15.23 -5.26 7.68
N ASP A 284 14.66 -4.07 7.58
CA ASP A 284 13.88 -3.67 6.39
C ASP A 284 14.74 -2.94 5.35
N LEU A 285 14.13 -2.46 4.25
CA LEU A 285 14.90 -1.84 3.17
C LEU A 285 15.50 -0.50 3.62
N VAL A 286 14.78 0.24 4.46
CA VAL A 286 15.23 1.52 5.00
C VAL A 286 16.39 1.29 5.97
N ASP A 287 16.25 0.35 6.91
CA ASP A 287 17.32 -0.05 7.82
C ASP A 287 18.57 -0.51 7.06
N HIS A 288 18.39 -1.27 5.97
CA HIS A 288 19.47 -1.74 5.11
C HIS A 288 20.25 -0.57 4.49
N TRP A 289 19.55 0.45 3.99
CA TRP A 289 20.18 1.65 3.43
C TRP A 289 20.92 2.49 4.47
N GLU A 290 20.40 2.59 5.69
CA GLU A 290 21.03 3.37 6.75
C GLU A 290 22.23 2.65 7.38
N SER A 291 22.09 1.35 7.63
CA SER A 291 23.08 0.57 8.38
C SER A 291 24.30 0.13 7.55
N HIS A 292 24.26 0.30 6.22
CA HIS A 292 25.28 -0.21 5.28
C HIS A 292 25.55 -1.72 5.46
N THR A 293 24.59 -2.46 6.02
CA THR A 293 24.69 -3.91 6.16
C THR A 293 24.40 -4.55 4.81
N ASN A 294 24.97 -5.72 4.53
CA ASN A 294 24.79 -6.38 3.23
C ASN A 294 23.47 -7.16 3.09
N GLU A 295 22.66 -7.24 4.14
CA GLU A 295 21.55 -8.18 4.22
C GLU A 295 20.22 -7.47 4.52
N TRP A 296 19.45 -7.21 3.46
CA TRP A 296 18.07 -6.71 3.54
C TRP A 296 17.09 -7.81 4.01
N LEU A 297 17.41 -9.09 3.82
CA LEU A 297 16.51 -10.19 4.14
C LEU A 297 17.09 -11.08 5.22
N LEU A 298 16.24 -11.53 6.15
CA LEU A 298 16.63 -12.56 7.10
C LEU A 298 17.08 -13.83 6.36
N PRO A 299 18.26 -14.37 6.67
CA PRO A 299 18.72 -15.61 6.07
C PRO A 299 17.75 -16.76 6.36
N GLU A 300 17.45 -17.58 5.36
CA GLU A 300 16.57 -18.76 5.51
C GLU A 300 17.05 -19.70 6.63
N SER A 301 18.38 -19.81 6.81
CA SER A 301 18.96 -20.60 7.89
C SER A 301 18.63 -20.08 9.29
N THR A 302 18.40 -18.77 9.45
CA THR A 302 17.97 -18.17 10.70
C THR A 302 16.49 -18.47 10.94
N LEU A 303 15.64 -18.30 9.93
CA LEU A 303 14.20 -18.60 10.02
C LEU A 303 13.96 -20.09 10.31
N ALA A 304 14.69 -20.98 9.64
CA ALA A 304 14.61 -22.41 9.88
C ALA A 304 14.91 -22.77 11.34
N LYS A 305 15.90 -22.14 11.99
CA LYS A 305 16.24 -22.38 13.41
C LYS A 305 15.16 -21.89 14.39
N LEU A 306 14.32 -20.94 13.97
CA LEU A 306 13.22 -20.44 14.78
C LEU A 306 12.00 -21.36 14.72
N ILE A 307 11.78 -22.05 13.60
CA ILE A 307 10.55 -22.82 13.31
C ILE A 307 10.66 -24.32 13.67
N VAL A 308 11.84 -24.80 14.07
CA VAL A 308 12.10 -26.22 14.44
C VAL A 308 11.30 -26.65 15.67
#